data_AF-A0A5M8G076-F1
#
_entry.id   AF-A0A5M8G076-F1
#
_cell.length_a   1.000
_cell.length_b   1.000
_cell.length_c   1.000
_cell.angle_alpha   90.00
_cell.angle_beta   90.00
_cell.angle_gamma   90.00
#
_symmetry.space_group_name_H-M   'P 1'
#
loop_
_entity.id
_entity.type
_entity.pdbx_description
1 polymer ?
#
loop_
_entity_poly.entity_id
_entity_poly.type
_entity_poly.pdbx_seq_one_letter_code
_entity_poly.pdbx_strand_id
1 'polypeptide(L)'
;MKRIGHLILLSLSFLFSHANAQWSSGSPIDSITDGQNTLIAIQNQYHDTAVDCGTVNRPAFLCNGLLLRVTKKSNAYRVWDPSPTSIARASISFSFLRKDVKFSNFAWNLPDANGYIIYPNLLAPPGKIPVDVLCSFPKDSWDWHRDVPCGSITLENGKYFQASRLCSLQGITTAQQWLQHWNDSASSSDPYLSQCGFDVRKTVPAGSIPFMESIKAKNLLGFAPDWNDLQVTAWPPKSGSTLPIQTFFFTTKASLADAQANQQEFYTDTGIIVPILSLKLPTSAQEEVVFGFSSLNQAVTGQGAPTTALTRPTILEPKEGATVSSPFTISGKSAPYAEIEVYPKDGAYLLGKTTAGSDGTWKIPAATMASYDPITARQILNGQTSNWADDRNFSLNTSTCTSYIASASWLLRYDPGTNKEQWTLSVVPTACGRLIGPDKTDAAYQELVQKYANDPQWKNNDGGGMRRQFVCHLAIAKDKAEWNLEPFRPNVSHETAVAEKCNPI
;
A
#
# COMPACT_ATOMS: atom_id res chain seq x y z
N MET A 1 -36.31 13.40 17.65
CA MET A 1 -35.80 12.15 17.06
C MET A 1 -34.71 12.51 16.06
N LYS A 2 -33.51 11.95 16.25
CA LYS A 2 -32.24 12.42 15.67
C LYS A 2 -32.08 11.99 14.20
N ARG A 3 -31.57 12.92 13.39
CA ARG A 3 -31.10 12.71 12.01
C ARG A 3 -29.90 11.75 12.02
N ILE A 4 -29.94 10.74 11.16
CA ILE A 4 -28.79 9.85 10.87
C ILE A 4 -28.11 10.40 9.60
N GLY A 5 -26.99 11.11 9.77
CA GLY A 5 -26.11 11.46 8.68
C GLY A 5 -25.23 10.26 8.32
N HIS A 6 -25.30 9.79 7.08
CA HIS A 6 -24.33 8.84 6.55
C HIS A 6 -23.06 9.59 6.17
N LEU A 7 -22.02 9.45 6.99
CA LEU A 7 -20.66 9.87 6.66
C LEU A 7 -20.08 8.86 5.65
N ILE A 8 -19.91 9.28 4.40
CA ILE A 8 -19.15 8.51 3.41
C ILE A 8 -17.67 8.76 3.73
N LEU A 9 -17.02 7.76 4.34
CA LEU A 9 -15.57 7.70 4.49
C LEU A 9 -14.95 7.49 3.10
N LEU A 10 -14.47 8.57 2.48
CA LEU A 10 -13.52 8.48 1.38
C LEU A 10 -12.20 7.97 1.93
N SER A 11 -11.87 6.72 1.61
CA SER A 11 -10.54 6.15 1.82
C SER A 11 -9.54 6.87 0.92
N LEU A 12 -8.86 7.90 1.45
CA LEU A 12 -7.65 8.43 0.85
C LEU A 12 -6.59 7.33 0.88
N SER A 13 -6.42 6.65 -0.24
CA SER A 13 -5.26 5.79 -0.47
C SER A 13 -4.08 6.69 -0.75
N PHE A 14 -3.41 7.15 0.30
CA PHE A 14 -2.06 7.70 0.17
C PHE A 14 -1.17 6.58 -0.35
N LEU A 15 -0.79 6.68 -1.63
CA LEU A 15 0.35 5.94 -2.18
C LEU A 15 1.59 6.42 -1.42
N PHE A 16 1.95 5.70 -0.36
CA PHE A 16 3.25 5.84 0.29
C PHE A 16 4.31 5.45 -0.74
N SER A 17 5.03 6.46 -1.24
CA SER A 17 6.35 6.30 -1.84
C SER A 17 7.16 5.43 -0.89
N HIS A 18 7.58 4.25 -1.35
CA HIS A 18 8.28 3.27 -0.53
C HIS A 18 9.67 3.77 -0.16
N ALA A 19 9.77 4.53 0.94
CA ALA A 19 11.04 4.73 1.64
C ALA A 19 11.32 3.51 2.53
N ASN A 20 11.43 2.33 1.90
CA ASN A 20 11.85 1.08 2.55
C ASN A 20 13.31 0.78 2.15
N ALA A 21 14.22 1.71 2.42
CA ALA A 21 15.64 1.51 2.13
C ALA A 21 16.43 1.79 3.40
N GLN A 22 17.28 0.86 3.83
CA GLN A 22 18.29 1.19 4.84
C GLN A 22 19.32 2.13 4.21
N TRP A 23 19.69 3.19 4.92
CA TRP A 23 20.70 4.11 4.43
C TRP A 23 22.03 3.41 4.10
N SER A 24 22.62 3.74 2.96
CA SER A 24 23.98 3.36 2.56
C SER A 24 24.61 4.49 1.73
N SER A 25 25.91 4.41 1.45
CA SER A 25 26.56 5.41 0.59
C SER A 25 25.86 5.50 -0.78
N GLY A 26 25.46 6.71 -1.17
CA GLY A 26 24.68 6.94 -2.40
C GLY A 26 23.16 6.98 -2.19
N SER A 27 22.66 6.76 -0.96
CA SER A 27 21.24 6.96 -0.63
C SER A 27 20.78 8.40 -0.94
N PRO A 28 19.59 8.60 -1.50
CA PRO A 28 19.11 9.93 -1.92
C PRO A 28 18.75 10.86 -0.76
N ILE A 29 18.59 10.30 0.44
CA ILE A 29 18.32 11.01 1.69
C ILE A 29 19.44 10.75 2.70
N ASP A 30 19.62 11.64 3.67
CA ASP A 30 20.54 11.42 4.79
C ASP A 30 20.00 10.38 5.78
N SER A 31 20.89 9.84 6.62
CA SER A 31 20.56 8.77 7.56
C SER A 31 19.66 9.22 8.72
N ILE A 32 19.56 10.52 8.99
CA ILE A 32 18.66 11.06 10.02
C ILE A 32 17.23 11.06 9.51
N THR A 33 17.03 11.52 8.27
CA THR A 33 15.74 11.43 7.56
C THR A 33 15.31 9.96 7.41
N ASP A 34 16.23 9.06 7.05
CA ASP A 34 15.96 7.62 7.01
C ASP A 34 15.51 7.05 8.36
N GLY A 35 16.17 7.47 9.46
CA GLY A 35 15.78 7.10 10.82
C GLY A 35 14.38 7.58 11.22
N GLN A 36 13.98 8.79 10.80
CA GLN A 36 12.62 9.30 11.00
C GLN A 36 11.58 8.49 10.20
N ASN A 37 11.88 8.17 8.95
CA ASN A 37 11.02 7.30 8.12
C ASN A 37 10.89 5.91 8.73
N THR A 38 11.98 5.37 9.27
CA THR A 38 11.98 4.08 9.97
C THR A 38 11.10 4.11 11.22
N LEU A 39 11.12 5.18 12.01
CA LEU A 39 10.19 5.35 13.14
C LEU A 39 8.73 5.28 12.69
N ILE A 40 8.38 5.99 11.62
CA ILE A 40 7.02 5.98 11.06
C ILE A 40 6.64 4.57 10.60
N ALA A 41 7.55 3.88 9.91
CA ALA A 41 7.32 2.50 9.45
C ALA A 41 7.11 1.53 10.63
N ILE A 42 7.92 1.61 11.69
CA ILE A 42 7.78 0.79 12.90
C ILE A 42 6.45 1.08 13.60
N GLN A 43 6.07 2.34 13.72
CA GLN A 43 4.76 2.71 14.28
C GLN A 43 3.62 2.15 13.44
N ASN A 44 3.66 2.29 12.11
CA ASN A 44 2.63 1.75 11.22
C ASN A 44 2.52 0.23 11.32
N GLN A 45 3.64 -0.49 11.28
CA GLN A 45 3.68 -1.95 11.42
C GLN A 45 3.10 -2.40 12.76
N TYR A 46 3.41 -1.70 13.87
CA TYR A 46 2.85 -2.01 15.18
C TYR A 46 1.33 -1.80 15.26
N HIS A 47 0.82 -0.72 14.64
CA HIS A 47 -0.60 -0.36 14.69
C HIS A 47 -1.47 -1.15 13.70
N ASP A 48 -0.90 -1.66 12.60
CA ASP A 48 -1.64 -2.44 11.61
C ASP A 48 -1.97 -3.84 12.14
N THR A 49 -3.24 -4.06 12.46
CA THR A 49 -3.77 -5.34 12.95
C THR A 49 -4.40 -6.18 11.84
N ALA A 50 -4.09 -5.95 10.56
CA ALA A 50 -4.56 -6.81 9.48
C ALA A 50 -4.19 -8.27 9.77
N VAL A 51 -5.15 -9.17 9.54
CA VAL A 51 -5.03 -10.60 9.90
C VAL A 51 -4.17 -11.38 8.92
N ASP A 52 -3.94 -10.82 7.73
CA ASP A 52 -3.10 -11.35 6.67
C ASP A 52 -2.61 -10.24 5.74
N CYS A 53 -1.69 -10.58 4.85
CA CYS A 53 -1.12 -9.66 3.86
C CYS A 53 -1.84 -9.77 2.51
N GLY A 54 -3.16 -9.63 2.52
CA GLY A 54 -4.04 -9.62 1.35
C GLY A 54 -4.52 -11.00 0.87
N THR A 55 -4.27 -12.05 1.65
CA THR A 55 -4.78 -13.41 1.42
C THR A 55 -4.43 -14.30 2.61
N VAL A 56 -5.29 -15.28 2.90
CA VAL A 56 -5.10 -16.27 3.97
C VAL A 56 -3.81 -17.08 3.88
N ASN A 57 -3.16 -17.14 2.71
CA ASN A 57 -1.86 -17.81 2.53
C ASN A 57 -0.65 -16.94 2.89
N ARG A 58 -0.86 -15.66 3.24
CA ARG A 58 0.22 -14.73 3.61
C ARG A 58 -0.01 -14.24 5.05
N PRO A 59 0.53 -14.94 6.06
CA PRO A 59 0.40 -14.55 7.46
C PRO A 59 0.82 -13.10 7.72
N ALA A 60 0.18 -12.47 8.71
CA ALA A 60 0.35 -11.04 8.97
C ALA A 60 1.81 -10.60 9.26
N PHE A 61 2.63 -11.48 9.85
CA PHE A 61 4.06 -11.21 10.09
C PHE A 61 4.88 -10.93 8.82
N LEU A 62 4.32 -11.16 7.63
CA LEU A 62 4.96 -10.84 6.36
C LEU A 62 4.85 -9.35 5.99
N CYS A 63 3.93 -8.60 6.59
CA CYS A 63 3.68 -7.19 6.26
C CYS A 63 3.36 -6.28 7.46
N ASN A 64 3.09 -6.82 8.65
CA ASN A 64 2.86 -6.02 9.85
C ASN A 64 3.30 -6.74 11.13
N GLY A 65 3.20 -6.02 12.24
CA GLY A 65 3.83 -6.36 13.50
C GLY A 65 5.36 -6.31 13.45
N LEU A 66 5.98 -6.37 14.61
CA LEU A 66 7.41 -6.20 14.78
C LEU A 66 8.05 -7.53 15.19
N LEU A 67 8.95 -8.03 14.34
CA LEU A 67 9.81 -9.16 14.63
C LEU A 67 11.06 -8.65 15.35
N LEU A 68 11.07 -8.74 16.68
CA LEU A 68 12.11 -8.17 17.52
C LEU A 68 12.91 -9.24 18.27
N ARG A 69 14.21 -9.02 18.40
CA ARG A 69 15.11 -9.88 19.15
C ARG A 69 15.94 -9.03 20.10
N VAL A 70 15.89 -9.37 21.39
CA VAL A 70 16.81 -8.82 22.38
C VAL A 70 18.16 -9.52 22.31
N THR A 71 19.21 -8.77 22.59
CA THR A 71 20.60 -9.24 22.48
C THR A 71 21.43 -8.78 23.65
N LYS A 72 22.55 -9.47 23.89
CA LYS A 72 23.58 -9.03 24.82
C LYS A 72 24.83 -8.67 24.01
N LYS A 73 25.28 -7.42 24.10
CA LYS A 73 26.51 -6.95 23.43
C LYS A 73 27.71 -7.76 23.92
N SER A 74 28.61 -8.07 22.99
CA SER A 74 29.91 -8.67 23.26
C SER A 74 30.92 -8.21 22.21
N ASN A 75 32.21 -8.24 22.55
CA ASN A 75 33.28 -8.02 21.58
C ASN A 75 33.74 -9.35 20.91
N ALA A 76 33.22 -10.50 21.37
CA ALA A 76 33.58 -11.81 20.84
C ALA A 76 32.73 -12.24 19.63
N TYR A 77 31.59 -11.58 19.39
CA TYR A 77 30.65 -11.92 18.33
C TYR A 77 29.83 -10.69 17.93
N ARG A 78 29.22 -10.74 16.73
CA ARG A 78 28.21 -9.76 16.31
C ARG A 78 26.83 -10.19 16.79
N VAL A 79 26.04 -9.25 17.31
CA VAL A 79 24.74 -9.58 17.91
C VAL A 79 23.70 -10.10 16.92
N TRP A 80 23.90 -9.86 15.63
CA TRP A 80 23.07 -10.36 14.53
C TRP A 80 23.58 -11.66 13.91
N ASP A 81 24.76 -12.15 14.30
CA ASP A 81 25.24 -13.45 13.83
C ASP A 81 24.61 -14.57 14.66
N PRO A 82 24.14 -15.66 14.03
CA PRO A 82 23.51 -16.75 14.79
C PRO A 82 24.54 -17.45 15.68
N SER A 83 24.13 -17.78 16.91
CA SER A 83 24.96 -18.56 17.83
C SER A 83 25.24 -19.97 17.26
N PRO A 84 26.31 -20.67 17.71
CA PRO A 84 26.55 -22.07 17.32
C PRO A 84 25.32 -22.97 17.53
N THR A 85 24.58 -22.76 18.62
CA THR A 85 23.32 -23.48 18.89
C THR A 85 22.24 -23.14 17.86
N SER A 86 22.07 -21.87 17.51
CA SER A 86 21.11 -21.44 16.49
C SER A 86 21.42 -22.04 15.12
N ILE A 87 22.71 -22.12 14.76
CA ILE A 87 23.17 -22.77 13.51
C ILE A 87 22.84 -24.26 13.54
N ALA A 88 23.21 -24.96 14.61
CA ALA A 88 22.97 -26.41 14.75
C ALA A 88 21.47 -26.76 14.67
N ARG A 89 20.60 -25.86 15.14
CA ARG A 89 19.14 -26.03 15.15
C ARG A 89 18.45 -25.46 13.92
N ALA A 90 19.19 -24.76 13.04
CA ALA A 90 18.65 -24.00 11.92
C ALA A 90 17.53 -23.01 12.30
N SER A 91 17.53 -22.51 13.55
CA SER A 91 16.47 -21.61 14.07
C SER A 91 16.99 -20.56 15.04
N ILE A 92 16.31 -19.42 15.09
CA ILE A 92 16.55 -18.30 16.00
C ILE A 92 15.20 -17.86 16.58
N SER A 93 15.16 -17.62 17.90
CA SER A 93 13.99 -17.07 18.59
C SER A 93 13.83 -15.56 18.37
N PHE A 94 12.61 -15.14 18.07
CA PHE A 94 12.17 -13.75 17.95
C PHE A 94 10.84 -13.55 18.68
N SER A 95 10.63 -12.39 19.27
CA SER A 95 9.30 -11.98 19.74
C SER A 95 8.55 -11.23 18.64
N PHE A 96 7.23 -11.34 18.67
CA PHE A 96 6.30 -10.61 17.81
C PHE A 96 5.51 -9.59 18.63
N LEU A 97 5.64 -8.31 18.28
CA LEU A 97 4.96 -7.23 18.98
C LEU A 97 4.04 -6.47 18.02
N ARG A 98 2.77 -6.35 18.40
CA ARG A 98 1.73 -5.64 17.65
C ARG A 98 0.70 -5.09 18.63
N LYS A 99 -0.07 -4.08 18.23
CA LYS A 99 -1.05 -3.40 19.07
C LYS A 99 -2.02 -4.34 19.80
N ASP A 100 -2.38 -5.45 19.15
CA ASP A 100 -3.30 -6.46 19.66
C ASP A 100 -2.61 -7.66 20.33
N VAL A 101 -1.29 -7.65 20.54
CA VAL A 101 -0.52 -8.76 21.16
C VAL A 101 0.67 -8.25 21.96
N LYS A 102 0.37 -7.45 22.98
CA LYS A 102 1.36 -6.74 23.79
C LYS A 102 1.90 -7.60 24.93
N PHE A 103 3.08 -7.23 25.44
CA PHE A 103 3.70 -7.82 26.63
C PHE A 103 4.52 -6.73 27.35
N SER A 104 4.80 -6.92 28.64
CA SER A 104 5.50 -5.91 29.46
C SER A 104 6.99 -6.21 29.68
N ASN A 105 7.43 -7.44 29.43
CA ASN A 105 8.80 -7.90 29.67
C ASN A 105 9.42 -8.49 28.40
N PHE A 106 10.70 -8.17 28.19
CA PHE A 106 11.52 -8.84 27.19
C PHE A 106 12.00 -10.22 27.66
N ALA A 107 12.52 -11.01 26.73
CA ALA A 107 13.14 -12.29 27.02
C ALA A 107 14.17 -12.19 28.16
N TRP A 108 14.14 -13.18 29.06
CA TRP A 108 14.93 -13.24 30.30
C TRP A 108 14.71 -12.08 31.28
N ASN A 109 13.57 -11.38 31.17
CA ASN A 109 13.21 -10.24 32.02
C ASN A 109 14.30 -9.16 32.10
N LEU A 110 15.02 -8.93 30.99
CA LEU A 110 16.09 -7.94 30.93
C LEU A 110 15.53 -6.51 31.14
N PRO A 111 15.90 -5.81 32.23
CA PRO A 111 15.38 -4.46 32.50
C PRO A 111 16.01 -3.39 31.57
N ASP A 112 17.27 -3.60 31.16
CA ASP A 112 18.04 -2.72 30.26
C ASP A 112 18.28 -3.42 28.90
N ALA A 113 17.20 -3.76 28.20
CA ALA A 113 17.30 -4.49 26.95
C ALA A 113 17.78 -3.60 25.79
N ASN A 114 18.65 -4.16 24.95
CA ASN A 114 18.91 -3.70 23.59
C ASN A 114 18.70 -4.86 22.61
N GLY A 115 18.58 -4.53 21.34
CA GLY A 115 18.36 -5.55 20.32
C GLY A 115 18.13 -4.95 18.95
N TYR A 116 17.48 -5.72 18.11
CA TYR A 116 17.12 -5.29 16.77
C TYR A 116 15.75 -5.80 16.34
N ILE A 117 15.13 -5.06 15.43
CA ILE A 117 13.90 -5.42 14.73
C ILE A 117 14.27 -5.68 13.27
N ILE A 118 13.73 -6.74 12.69
CA ILE A 118 13.89 -7.03 11.25
C ILE A 118 12.65 -6.63 10.47
N TYR A 119 12.83 -6.27 9.20
CA TYR A 119 11.72 -6.02 8.28
C TYR A 119 10.86 -7.29 8.13
N PRO A 120 9.52 -7.14 8.06
CA PRO A 120 8.66 -8.16 7.48
C PRO A 120 9.09 -8.47 6.04
N ASN A 121 9.04 -9.74 5.63
CA ASN A 121 9.60 -10.18 4.34
C ASN A 121 9.03 -9.44 3.11
N LEU A 122 7.76 -9.00 3.13
CA LEU A 122 7.15 -8.25 2.01
C LEU A 122 7.47 -6.75 2.03
N LEU A 123 8.05 -6.24 3.14
CA LEU A 123 8.46 -4.85 3.29
C LEU A 123 9.98 -4.66 3.23
N ALA A 124 10.74 -5.76 3.23
CA ALA A 124 12.19 -5.71 3.21
C ALA A 124 12.71 -5.02 1.93
N PRO A 125 13.78 -4.20 2.03
CA PRO A 125 14.44 -3.64 0.86
C PRO A 125 14.94 -4.74 -0.10
N PRO A 126 15.14 -4.44 -1.40
CA PRO A 126 15.77 -5.37 -2.33
C PRO A 126 17.16 -5.85 -1.85
N GLY A 127 17.52 -7.09 -2.20
CA GLY A 127 18.83 -7.67 -1.86
C GLY A 127 18.94 -8.23 -0.43
N LYS A 128 17.83 -8.30 0.31
CA LYS A 128 17.78 -8.91 1.63
C LYS A 128 17.35 -10.37 1.60
N ILE A 129 17.96 -11.18 2.45
CA ILE A 129 17.54 -12.57 2.62
C ILE A 129 16.18 -12.61 3.31
N PRO A 130 15.24 -13.46 2.85
CA PRO A 130 14.00 -13.67 3.58
C PRO A 130 14.28 -14.41 4.90
N VAL A 131 13.60 -14.01 5.95
CA VAL A 131 13.63 -14.70 7.25
C VAL A 131 12.26 -15.35 7.45
N ASP A 132 12.19 -16.66 7.26
CA ASP A 132 10.92 -17.39 7.31
C ASP A 132 10.56 -17.72 8.77
N VAL A 133 9.30 -17.49 9.15
CA VAL A 133 8.76 -17.92 10.45
C VAL A 133 8.31 -19.37 10.32
N LEU A 134 8.85 -20.24 11.18
CA LEU A 134 8.57 -21.67 11.19
C LEU A 134 7.35 -21.99 12.06
N CYS A 135 7.33 -21.46 13.28
CA CYS A 135 6.21 -21.66 14.20
C CYS A 135 6.04 -20.48 15.15
N SER A 136 4.80 -20.33 15.63
CA SER A 136 4.41 -19.30 16.60
C SER A 136 3.96 -19.93 17.91
N PHE A 137 4.65 -19.59 19.00
CA PHE A 137 4.30 -19.98 20.35
C PHE A 137 3.70 -18.79 21.10
N PRO A 138 2.50 -18.93 21.71
CA PRO A 138 1.89 -17.85 22.50
C PRO A 138 2.74 -17.35 23.68
N LYS A 139 3.65 -18.19 24.19
CA LYS A 139 4.60 -17.93 25.28
C LYS A 139 6.02 -18.36 24.87
N ASP A 140 6.99 -18.12 25.75
CA ASP A 140 8.38 -18.61 25.58
C ASP A 140 8.39 -20.09 25.21
N SER A 141 8.99 -20.44 24.08
CA SER A 141 8.92 -21.80 23.55
C SER A 141 9.89 -22.76 24.24
N TRP A 142 10.82 -22.29 25.08
CA TRP A 142 11.92 -23.13 25.61
C TRP A 142 12.71 -23.78 24.47
N ASP A 143 13.01 -22.98 23.45
CA ASP A 143 13.56 -23.42 22.17
C ASP A 143 14.83 -24.27 22.30
N TRP A 144 15.68 -24.01 23.29
CA TRP A 144 16.91 -24.77 23.56
C TRP A 144 16.66 -26.27 23.83
N HIS A 145 15.49 -26.61 24.34
CA HIS A 145 15.14 -27.98 24.74
C HIS A 145 14.31 -28.75 23.71
N ARG A 146 13.97 -28.17 22.55
CA ARG A 146 13.15 -28.89 21.55
C ARG A 146 14.00 -29.81 20.66
N ASP A 147 13.49 -30.97 20.28
CA ASP A 147 14.15 -31.91 19.36
C ASP A 147 14.42 -31.31 17.97
N VAL A 148 13.48 -30.54 17.45
CA VAL A 148 13.56 -29.66 16.28
C VAL A 148 12.88 -28.33 16.62
N PRO A 149 13.10 -27.23 15.87
CA PRO A 149 12.63 -25.89 16.27
C PRO A 149 11.16 -25.80 16.70
N CYS A 150 10.27 -26.50 15.99
CA CYS A 150 8.83 -26.52 16.27
C CYS A 150 8.33 -27.82 16.93
N GLY A 151 9.26 -28.71 17.29
CA GLY A 151 8.96 -30.05 17.76
C GLY A 151 8.80 -30.12 19.28
N SER A 152 8.97 -31.32 19.83
CA SER A 152 8.75 -31.59 21.25
C SER A 152 9.95 -31.25 22.12
N ILE A 153 9.67 -30.77 23.33
CA ILE A 153 10.66 -30.59 24.38
C ILE A 153 11.22 -31.96 24.83
N THR A 154 12.54 -32.03 24.90
CA THR A 154 13.35 -33.15 25.36
C THR A 154 14.37 -32.63 26.38
N LEU A 155 14.31 -33.12 27.61
CA LEU A 155 15.23 -32.73 28.68
C LEU A 155 16.37 -33.75 28.85
N GLU A 156 17.45 -33.36 29.53
CA GLU A 156 18.69 -34.13 29.67
C GLU A 156 18.52 -35.52 30.31
N ASN A 157 17.45 -35.76 31.08
CA ASN A 157 17.13 -37.06 31.68
C ASN A 157 16.34 -37.99 30.74
N GLY A 158 16.24 -37.66 29.45
CA GLY A 158 15.46 -38.39 28.46
C GLY A 158 13.95 -38.16 28.56
N LYS A 159 13.49 -37.22 29.40
CA LYS A 159 12.07 -36.88 29.51
C LYS A 159 11.61 -36.16 28.25
N TYR A 160 10.67 -36.80 27.55
CA TYR A 160 10.09 -36.31 26.31
C TYR A 160 8.66 -35.81 26.54
N PHE A 161 8.39 -34.55 26.21
CA PHE A 161 7.09 -33.90 26.42
C PHE A 161 6.30 -33.95 25.12
N GLN A 162 5.68 -35.09 24.83
CA GLN A 162 4.93 -35.29 23.58
C GLN A 162 3.77 -34.29 23.41
N ALA A 163 3.24 -33.73 24.51
CA ALA A 163 2.24 -32.67 24.53
C ALA A 163 2.73 -31.34 23.92
N SER A 164 4.04 -31.12 23.83
CA SER A 164 4.64 -29.89 23.29
C SER A 164 4.91 -29.92 21.78
N ARG A 165 4.60 -31.04 21.09
CA ARG A 165 4.68 -31.12 19.62
C ARG A 165 3.72 -30.12 18.97
N LEU A 166 3.87 -29.86 17.67
CA LEU A 166 2.99 -28.96 16.90
C LEU A 166 1.50 -29.15 17.22
N CYS A 167 0.78 -28.04 17.37
CA CYS A 167 -0.63 -28.04 17.77
C CYS A 167 -1.51 -28.84 16.79
N SER A 168 -1.24 -28.73 15.49
CA SER A 168 -1.97 -29.45 14.44
C SER A 168 -1.85 -30.97 14.56
N LEU A 169 -0.73 -31.50 15.07
CA LEU A 169 -0.52 -32.93 15.32
C LEU A 169 -1.27 -33.46 16.55
N GLN A 170 -2.01 -32.58 17.22
CA GLN A 170 -2.78 -32.85 18.43
C GLN A 170 -4.26 -32.50 18.24
N GLY A 171 -4.67 -32.04 17.06
CA GLY A 171 -6.02 -31.54 16.82
C GLY A 171 -6.31 -30.19 17.49
N ILE A 172 -5.27 -29.48 17.96
CA ILE A 172 -5.39 -28.12 18.51
C ILE A 172 -5.25 -27.16 17.33
N THR A 173 -6.37 -26.59 16.92
CA THR A 173 -6.46 -25.66 15.78
C THR A 173 -7.02 -24.30 16.16
N THR A 174 -7.53 -24.12 17.38
CA THR A 174 -8.08 -22.84 17.86
C THR A 174 -7.41 -22.36 19.14
N ALA A 175 -7.50 -21.07 19.39
CA ALA A 175 -7.03 -20.43 20.60
C ALA A 175 -7.65 -21.00 21.88
N GLN A 176 -8.95 -21.33 21.85
CA GLN A 176 -9.66 -21.92 22.98
C GLN A 176 -9.16 -23.33 23.29
N GLN A 177 -8.90 -24.15 22.26
CA GLN A 177 -8.29 -25.46 22.44
C GLN A 177 -6.87 -25.35 23.00
N TRP A 178 -6.10 -24.36 22.54
CA TRP A 178 -4.78 -24.11 23.09
C TRP A 178 -4.83 -23.67 24.56
N LEU A 179 -5.78 -22.80 24.94
CA LEU A 179 -5.98 -22.38 26.33
C LEU A 179 -6.35 -23.58 27.22
N GLN A 180 -7.23 -24.46 26.73
CA GLN A 180 -7.58 -25.69 27.44
C GLN A 180 -6.33 -26.56 27.66
N HIS A 181 -5.54 -26.78 26.60
CA HIS A 181 -4.28 -27.53 26.66
C HIS A 181 -3.27 -26.92 27.66
N TRP A 182 -3.16 -25.59 27.68
CA TRP A 182 -2.33 -24.85 28.63
C TRP A 182 -2.78 -25.09 30.08
N ASN A 183 -4.08 -24.97 30.35
CA ASN A 183 -4.64 -25.14 31.69
C ASN A 183 -4.54 -26.59 32.19
N ASP A 184 -4.81 -27.56 31.31
CA ASP A 184 -4.67 -28.99 31.62
C ASP A 184 -3.20 -29.32 31.95
N SER A 185 -2.26 -28.74 31.20
CA SER A 185 -0.84 -28.89 31.47
C SER A 185 -0.44 -28.28 32.80
N ALA A 186 -0.96 -27.10 33.16
CA ALA A 186 -0.67 -26.43 34.43
C ALA A 186 -1.14 -27.24 35.66
N SER A 187 -2.14 -28.11 35.50
CA SER A 187 -2.63 -28.98 36.57
C SER A 187 -1.73 -30.19 36.86
N SER A 188 -0.81 -30.52 35.94
CA SER A 188 -0.04 -31.78 35.96
C SER A 188 1.47 -31.61 35.69
N SER A 189 1.90 -30.44 35.20
CA SER A 189 3.26 -30.11 34.82
C SER A 189 3.46 -28.59 34.68
N ASP A 190 4.67 -28.15 34.35
CA ASP A 190 4.90 -26.78 33.92
C ASP A 190 4.28 -26.56 32.52
N PRO A 191 3.32 -25.64 32.33
CA PRO A 191 2.66 -25.43 31.05
C PRO A 191 3.63 -24.92 29.96
N TYR A 192 4.76 -24.30 30.31
CA TYR A 192 5.78 -23.91 29.34
C TYR A 192 6.45 -25.14 28.71
N LEU A 193 6.61 -26.23 29.47
CA LEU A 193 7.18 -27.51 29.00
C LEU A 193 6.21 -28.33 28.14
N SER A 194 4.92 -28.00 28.18
CA SER A 194 3.87 -28.75 27.50
C SER A 194 3.18 -27.97 26.38
N GLN A 195 3.34 -26.65 26.28
CA GLN A 195 2.69 -25.86 25.23
C GLN A 195 3.10 -26.33 23.82
N CYS A 196 2.11 -26.37 22.92
CA CYS A 196 2.33 -26.59 21.51
C CYS A 196 2.53 -25.25 20.76
N GLY A 197 3.28 -25.29 19.66
CA GLY A 197 3.42 -24.18 18.72
C GLY A 197 2.51 -24.35 17.51
N PHE A 198 2.04 -23.23 16.97
CA PHE A 198 1.27 -23.19 15.73
C PHE A 198 2.22 -23.24 14.53
N ASP A 199 2.01 -24.18 13.61
CA ASP A 199 2.81 -24.31 12.40
C ASP A 199 2.41 -23.23 11.38
N VAL A 200 3.36 -22.37 11.04
CA VAL A 200 3.16 -21.23 10.12
C VAL A 200 4.18 -21.21 8.99
N ARG A 201 4.87 -22.34 8.78
CA ARG A 201 5.80 -22.52 7.66
C ARG A 201 5.13 -22.16 6.35
N LYS A 202 5.89 -21.61 5.41
CA LYS A 202 5.43 -21.23 4.07
C LYS A 202 4.71 -22.35 3.30
N THR A 203 4.99 -23.61 3.64
CA THR A 203 4.36 -24.79 3.05
C THR A 203 2.95 -25.10 3.61
N VAL A 204 2.53 -24.44 4.69
CA VAL A 204 1.21 -24.61 5.31
C VAL A 204 0.17 -23.77 4.55
N PRO A 205 -0.83 -24.40 3.92
CA PRO A 205 -1.94 -23.66 3.30
C PRO A 205 -2.71 -22.87 4.34
N ALA A 206 -3.18 -21.68 3.95
CA ALA A 206 -3.90 -20.77 4.80
C ALA A 206 -3.16 -20.43 6.13
N GLY A 207 -1.83 -20.34 6.09
CA GLY A 207 -0.98 -20.11 7.27
C GLY A 207 -1.35 -18.89 8.13
N SER A 208 -2.09 -17.92 7.59
CA SER A 208 -2.62 -16.80 8.37
C SER A 208 -3.57 -17.27 9.49
N ILE A 209 -4.31 -18.36 9.28
CA ILE A 209 -5.24 -18.92 10.26
C ILE A 209 -4.50 -19.39 11.52
N PRO A 210 -3.56 -20.37 11.47
CA PRO A 210 -2.84 -20.81 12.67
C PRO A 210 -2.01 -19.69 13.30
N PHE A 211 -1.47 -18.76 12.51
CA PHE A 211 -0.79 -17.60 13.07
C PHE A 211 -1.73 -16.73 13.92
N MET A 212 -2.91 -16.39 13.39
CA MET A 212 -3.88 -15.57 14.15
C MET A 212 -4.45 -16.30 15.36
N GLU A 213 -4.60 -17.63 15.30
CA GLU A 213 -4.98 -18.42 16.48
C GLU A 213 -3.90 -18.39 17.57
N SER A 214 -2.61 -18.31 17.22
CA SER A 214 -1.54 -18.11 18.20
C SER A 214 -1.63 -16.76 18.91
N ILE A 215 -1.99 -15.69 18.19
CA ILE A 215 -2.20 -14.34 18.75
C ILE A 215 -3.38 -14.34 19.70
N LYS A 216 -4.51 -14.90 19.27
CA LYS A 216 -5.71 -15.05 20.11
C LYS A 216 -5.43 -15.89 21.36
N ALA A 217 -4.68 -16.98 21.23
CA ALA A 217 -4.31 -17.85 22.34
C ALA A 217 -3.54 -17.09 23.43
N LYS A 218 -2.57 -16.26 23.05
CA LYS A 218 -1.85 -15.39 23.99
C LYS A 218 -2.82 -14.45 24.71
N ASN A 219 -3.70 -13.79 23.96
CA ASN A 219 -4.64 -12.81 24.52
C ASN A 219 -5.67 -13.42 25.47
N LEU A 220 -6.02 -14.70 25.31
CA LEU A 220 -6.90 -15.42 26.25
C LEU A 220 -6.29 -15.56 27.65
N LEU A 221 -4.96 -15.43 27.80
CA LEU A 221 -4.28 -15.40 29.10
C LEU A 221 -4.34 -14.01 29.78
N GLY A 222 -4.96 -13.02 29.14
CA GLY A 222 -4.94 -11.63 29.58
C GLY A 222 -3.64 -10.91 29.24
N PHE A 223 -3.44 -9.72 29.82
CA PHE A 223 -2.18 -8.97 29.69
C PHE A 223 -1.08 -9.65 30.50
N ALA A 224 -0.42 -10.62 29.88
CA ALA A 224 0.64 -11.37 30.50
C ALA A 224 1.99 -10.65 30.30
N PRO A 225 2.86 -10.63 31.32
CA PRO A 225 4.15 -9.93 31.23
C PRO A 225 5.08 -10.55 30.19
N ASP A 226 5.02 -11.87 30.01
CA ASP A 226 5.97 -12.58 29.15
C ASP A 226 5.69 -12.39 27.64
N TRP A 227 6.79 -12.38 26.88
CA TRP A 227 6.81 -12.36 25.43
C TRP A 227 6.19 -13.62 24.80
N ASN A 228 5.84 -13.52 23.52
CA ASN A 228 5.61 -14.70 22.67
C ASN A 228 6.92 -15.06 21.96
N ASP A 229 6.99 -16.26 21.41
CA ASP A 229 8.21 -16.74 20.76
C ASP A 229 7.91 -17.30 19.37
N LEU A 230 8.53 -16.69 18.38
CA LEU A 230 8.56 -17.12 16.99
C LEU A 230 9.91 -17.77 16.72
N GLN A 231 9.87 -19.01 16.24
CA GLN A 231 11.05 -19.67 15.72
C GLN A 231 11.19 -19.28 14.25
N VAL A 232 12.28 -18.61 13.90
CA VAL A 232 12.58 -18.19 12.52
C VAL A 232 13.79 -18.91 11.98
N THR A 233 13.91 -19.04 10.66
CA THR A 233 15.07 -19.68 10.02
C THR A 233 16.38 -18.98 10.39
N ALA A 234 17.38 -19.76 10.82
CA ALA A 234 18.73 -19.24 10.97
C ALA A 234 19.36 -18.94 9.60
N TRP A 235 20.23 -17.93 9.57
CA TRP A 235 20.98 -17.52 8.38
C TRP A 235 22.47 -17.90 8.50
N PRO A 236 23.24 -17.87 7.40
CA PRO A 236 24.69 -18.05 7.49
C PRO A 236 25.34 -16.96 8.35
N PRO A 237 26.36 -17.26 9.17
CA PRO A 237 27.14 -16.24 9.85
C PRO A 237 27.74 -15.22 8.87
N LYS A 238 27.98 -14.00 9.33
CA LYS A 238 28.56 -12.90 8.54
C LYS A 238 27.67 -12.45 7.36
N SER A 239 26.35 -12.61 7.48
CA SER A 239 25.38 -12.19 6.46
C SER A 239 24.97 -10.71 6.55
N GLY A 240 25.60 -9.91 7.41
CA GLY A 240 25.16 -8.55 7.81
C GLY A 240 24.64 -7.68 6.66
N SER A 241 25.37 -7.59 5.54
CA SER A 241 24.99 -6.77 4.38
C SER A 241 23.66 -7.16 3.72
N THR A 242 23.27 -8.43 3.85
CA THR A 242 22.03 -9.01 3.30
C THR A 242 20.95 -9.23 4.36
N LEU A 243 21.22 -8.94 5.64
CA LEU A 243 20.22 -9.09 6.69
C LEU A 243 19.19 -7.96 6.65
N PRO A 244 17.89 -8.28 6.81
CA PRO A 244 16.81 -7.31 6.78
C PRO A 244 16.66 -6.57 8.13
N ILE A 245 17.73 -6.08 8.76
CA ILE A 245 17.63 -5.38 10.04
C ILE A 245 17.01 -3.98 9.85
N GLN A 246 15.78 -3.76 10.28
CA GLN A 246 15.10 -2.47 10.12
C GLN A 246 15.62 -1.41 11.09
N THR A 247 15.84 -1.77 12.35
CA THR A 247 16.34 -0.85 13.38
C THR A 247 17.04 -1.61 14.50
N PHE A 248 18.07 -1.01 15.09
CA PHE A 248 18.50 -1.35 16.44
C PHE A 248 17.58 -0.65 17.45
N PHE A 249 17.45 -1.19 18.65
CA PHE A 249 16.70 -0.54 19.72
C PHE A 249 17.39 -0.63 21.08
N PHE A 250 16.98 0.27 21.97
CA PHE A 250 17.35 0.30 23.38
C PHE A 250 16.13 0.69 24.23
N THR A 251 16.10 0.29 25.51
CA THR A 251 14.98 0.57 26.42
C THR A 251 15.30 1.61 27.48
N THR A 252 16.57 1.73 27.86
CA THR A 252 17.05 2.64 28.90
C THR A 252 18.32 3.36 28.48
N LYS A 253 18.66 4.45 29.17
CA LYS A 253 19.93 5.16 28.96
C LYS A 253 21.16 4.25 29.11
N ALA A 254 21.10 3.23 29.96
CA ALA A 254 22.20 2.27 30.11
C ALA A 254 22.38 1.39 28.86
N SER A 255 21.28 0.88 28.30
CA SER A 255 21.28 0.04 27.10
C SER A 255 21.57 0.79 25.78
N LEU A 256 21.54 2.12 25.78
CA LEU A 256 21.85 2.94 24.58
C LEU A 256 23.29 2.72 24.10
N ALA A 257 24.26 2.60 25.01
CA ALA A 257 25.66 2.40 24.65
C ALA A 257 25.87 1.09 23.86
N ASP A 258 25.15 0.02 24.22
CA ASP A 258 25.18 -1.25 23.50
C ASP A 258 24.57 -1.11 22.10
N ALA A 259 23.43 -0.43 21.97
CA ALA A 259 22.80 -0.17 20.67
C ALA A 259 23.69 0.69 19.75
N GLN A 260 24.37 1.70 20.30
CA GLN A 260 25.35 2.52 19.60
C GLN A 260 26.55 1.71 19.11
N ALA A 261 27.10 0.84 19.96
CA ALA A 261 28.18 -0.05 19.57
C ALA A 261 27.73 -1.04 18.47
N ASN A 262 26.52 -1.61 18.58
CA ASN A 262 25.95 -2.48 17.55
C ASN A 262 25.79 -1.75 16.21
N GLN A 263 25.29 -0.51 16.20
CA GLN A 263 25.15 0.29 14.98
C GLN A 263 26.53 0.58 14.34
N GLN A 264 27.51 0.99 15.15
CA GLN A 264 28.87 1.27 14.66
C GLN A 264 29.51 0.02 14.05
N GLU A 265 29.38 -1.14 14.71
CA GLU A 265 29.90 -2.41 14.22
C GLU A 265 29.21 -2.83 12.93
N PHE A 266 27.88 -2.69 12.85
CA PHE A 266 27.13 -3.05 11.66
C PHE A 266 27.53 -2.18 10.47
N TYR A 267 27.67 -0.87 10.68
CA TYR A 267 28.15 0.05 9.66
C TYR A 267 29.58 -0.30 9.21
N THR A 268 30.47 -0.62 10.15
CA THR A 268 31.86 -1.00 9.84
C THR A 268 31.92 -2.26 8.99
N ASP A 269 31.08 -3.25 9.28
CA ASP A 269 31.08 -4.54 8.59
C ASP A 269 30.35 -4.49 7.23
N THR A 270 29.41 -3.55 7.03
CA THR A 270 28.46 -3.60 5.90
C THR A 270 28.38 -2.34 5.05
N GLY A 271 28.82 -1.18 5.57
CA GLY A 271 28.58 0.13 4.96
C GLY A 271 27.14 0.63 5.06
N ILE A 272 26.25 -0.09 5.75
CA ILE A 272 24.83 0.24 5.93
C ILE A 272 24.64 0.89 7.30
N ILE A 273 23.94 2.02 7.37
CA ILE A 273 23.51 2.61 8.65
C ILE A 273 22.09 2.14 8.93
N VAL A 274 21.95 1.33 9.99
CA VAL A 274 20.67 0.95 10.56
C VAL A 274 20.35 1.92 11.71
N PRO A 275 19.21 2.61 11.72
CA PRO A 275 18.90 3.58 12.77
C PRO A 275 18.71 2.92 14.13
N ILE A 276 18.88 3.71 15.19
CA ILE A 276 18.58 3.33 16.57
C ILE A 276 17.30 4.02 17.02
N LEU A 277 16.33 3.23 17.50
CA LEU A 277 15.11 3.73 18.14
C LEU A 277 15.08 3.45 19.65
N SER A 278 14.48 4.34 20.42
CA SER A 278 14.08 4.03 21.79
C SER A 278 12.78 3.23 21.77
N LEU A 279 12.68 2.18 22.60
CA LEU A 279 11.49 1.34 22.73
C LEU A 279 11.11 1.21 24.21
N LYS A 280 9.87 1.59 24.56
CA LYS A 280 9.29 1.36 25.89
C LYS A 280 8.06 0.46 25.78
N LEU A 281 8.13 -0.72 26.39
CA LEU A 281 7.00 -1.63 26.51
C LEU A 281 5.90 -1.05 27.42
N PRO A 282 4.63 -1.41 27.19
CA PRO A 282 3.52 -0.98 28.04
C PRO A 282 3.58 -1.68 29.41
N THR A 283 3.04 -1.03 30.43
CA THR A 283 2.89 -1.60 31.78
C THR A 283 1.48 -2.12 32.06
N SER A 284 0.54 -1.88 31.14
CA SER A 284 -0.84 -2.37 31.20
C SER A 284 -1.41 -2.65 29.81
N ALA A 285 -2.54 -3.35 29.75
CA ALA A 285 -3.23 -3.65 28.49
C ALA A 285 -3.71 -2.38 27.74
N GLN A 286 -3.92 -1.28 28.45
CA GLN A 286 -4.45 -0.03 27.91
C GLN A 286 -3.35 0.87 27.34
N GLU A 287 -2.10 0.67 27.77
CA GLU A 287 -0.95 1.42 27.28
C GLU A 287 -0.46 0.91 25.92
N GLU A 288 0.06 1.82 25.10
CA GLU A 288 0.71 1.49 23.84
C GLU A 288 2.24 1.38 24.03
N VAL A 289 2.89 0.62 23.15
CA VAL A 289 4.35 0.64 23.05
C VAL A 289 4.79 2.02 22.54
N VAL A 290 5.76 2.64 23.20
CA VAL A 290 6.28 3.95 22.80
C VAL A 290 7.60 3.77 22.06
N PHE A 291 7.64 4.28 20.84
CA PHE A 291 8.84 4.33 19.99
C PHE A 291 9.30 5.78 19.83
N GLY A 292 10.61 6.00 19.77
CA GLY A 292 11.17 7.33 19.57
C GLY A 292 12.46 7.29 18.75
N PHE A 293 12.69 8.35 17.99
CA PHE A 293 13.90 8.58 17.23
C PHE A 293 14.56 9.89 17.71
N SER A 294 15.89 9.87 17.80
CA SER A 294 16.70 11.06 18.07
C SER A 294 18.04 10.93 17.36
N SER A 295 18.47 12.00 16.70
CA SER A 295 19.80 12.07 16.10
C SER A 295 20.93 11.94 17.13
N LEU A 296 20.69 12.38 18.37
CA LEU A 296 21.64 12.27 19.48
C LEU A 296 21.87 10.82 19.95
N ASN A 297 20.99 9.90 19.60
CA ASN A 297 21.13 8.50 19.96
C ASN A 297 21.97 7.72 18.93
N GLN A 298 22.22 8.28 17.75
CA GLN A 298 22.97 7.59 16.68
C GLN A 298 24.48 7.69 16.92
N ALA A 299 25.19 6.57 16.78
CA ALA A 299 26.66 6.50 16.79
C ALA A 299 27.27 6.87 15.43
N VAL A 300 26.57 6.53 14.35
CA VAL A 300 26.99 6.83 12.97
C VAL A 300 25.91 7.63 12.27
N THR A 301 26.32 8.65 11.51
CA THR A 301 25.44 9.37 10.60
C THR A 301 26.02 9.42 9.19
N GLY A 302 25.15 9.48 8.20
CA GLY A 302 25.50 9.46 6.79
C GLY A 302 24.77 10.55 6.04
N GLN A 303 25.49 11.26 5.17
CA GLN A 303 24.91 12.32 4.35
C GLN A 303 24.15 11.71 3.15
N GLY A 304 23.08 12.38 2.72
CA GLY A 304 22.45 12.04 1.45
C GLY A 304 23.44 12.23 0.30
N ALA A 305 23.26 11.47 -0.78
CA ALA A 305 23.98 11.67 -2.02
C ALA A 305 23.83 13.14 -2.45
N PRO A 306 24.92 13.81 -2.86
CA PRO A 306 24.83 15.16 -3.42
C PRO A 306 23.80 15.16 -4.55
N THR A 307 22.71 15.88 -4.35
CA THR A 307 21.61 15.92 -5.31
C THR A 307 22.03 16.82 -6.47
N THR A 308 22.58 16.24 -7.54
CA THR A 308 22.57 16.94 -8.84
C THR A 308 21.10 17.11 -9.20
N ALA A 309 20.61 18.35 -9.24
CA ALA A 309 19.22 18.63 -9.56
C ALA A 309 18.80 17.85 -10.80
N LEU A 310 17.74 17.05 -10.70
CA LEU A 310 17.19 16.34 -11.85
C LEU A 310 16.93 17.34 -12.97
N THR A 311 17.54 17.12 -14.12
CA THR A 311 17.28 17.94 -15.31
C THR A 311 15.78 17.91 -15.62
N ARG A 312 15.20 19.03 -16.02
CA ARG A 312 13.80 19.03 -16.47
C ARG A 312 13.62 18.07 -17.67
N PRO A 313 12.49 17.33 -17.77
CA PRO A 313 12.21 16.54 -18.96
C PRO A 313 11.92 17.48 -20.15
N THR A 314 11.96 16.94 -21.36
CA THR A 314 11.59 17.67 -22.57
C THR A 314 10.39 17.03 -23.23
N ILE A 315 9.48 17.85 -23.77
CA ILE A 315 8.39 17.40 -24.63
C ILE A 315 8.85 17.56 -26.08
N LEU A 316 8.73 16.52 -26.89
CA LEU A 316 9.09 16.49 -28.31
C LEU A 316 7.87 16.50 -29.21
N GLU A 317 6.84 15.70 -28.87
CA GLU A 317 5.55 15.68 -29.57
C GLU A 317 4.41 16.04 -28.60
N PRO A 318 3.39 16.80 -29.04
CA PRO A 318 3.29 17.48 -30.35
C PRO A 318 4.44 18.47 -30.59
N LYS A 319 4.87 18.65 -31.85
CA LYS A 319 5.82 19.72 -32.18
C LYS A 319 5.28 21.09 -31.78
N GLU A 320 6.17 21.99 -31.40
CA GLU A 320 5.82 23.39 -31.07
C GLU A 320 5.03 24.03 -32.23
N GLY A 321 3.86 24.60 -31.90
CA GLY A 321 2.95 25.23 -32.86
C GLY A 321 2.18 24.26 -33.77
N ALA A 322 2.30 22.94 -33.59
CA ALA A 322 1.59 21.98 -34.42
C ALA A 322 0.08 22.06 -34.20
N THR A 323 -0.70 21.70 -35.22
CA THR A 323 -2.14 21.44 -35.09
C THR A 323 -2.36 19.93 -35.09
N VAL A 324 -2.93 19.36 -34.02
CA VAL A 324 -3.10 17.91 -33.84
C VAL A 324 -4.57 17.53 -33.60
N SER A 325 -5.00 16.38 -34.12
CA SER A 325 -6.35 15.85 -33.85
C SER A 325 -6.34 15.00 -32.57
N SER A 326 -7.44 15.02 -31.82
CA SER A 326 -7.62 14.13 -30.66
C SER A 326 -8.10 12.74 -31.11
N PRO A 327 -7.59 11.62 -30.56
CA PRO A 327 -6.48 11.56 -29.60
C PRO A 327 -5.12 11.77 -30.28
N PHE A 328 -4.17 12.37 -29.55
CA PHE A 328 -2.81 12.62 -30.05
C PHE A 328 -1.75 11.95 -29.18
N THR A 329 -0.54 11.84 -29.72
CA THR A 329 0.62 11.35 -28.99
C THR A 329 1.35 12.50 -28.30
N ILE A 330 1.70 12.27 -27.03
CA ILE A 330 2.70 13.08 -26.32
C ILE A 330 3.96 12.24 -26.19
N SER A 331 5.13 12.79 -26.50
CA SER A 331 6.40 12.09 -26.31
C SER A 331 7.53 13.03 -25.97
N GLY A 332 8.63 12.50 -25.45
CA GLY A 332 9.75 13.34 -25.04
C GLY A 332 10.98 12.57 -24.57
N LYS A 333 11.91 13.32 -23.95
CA LYS A 333 13.12 12.78 -23.30
C LYS A 333 13.15 13.14 -21.82
N SER A 334 13.79 12.29 -21.03
CA SER A 334 13.97 12.43 -19.59
C SER A 334 15.17 11.63 -19.11
N ALA A 335 15.42 11.58 -17.80
CA ALA A 335 16.31 10.58 -17.24
C ALA A 335 15.76 9.16 -17.52
N PRO A 336 16.62 8.17 -17.84
CA PRO A 336 16.21 6.78 -17.99
C PRO A 336 15.43 6.27 -16.78
N TYR A 337 14.37 5.50 -17.04
CA TYR A 337 13.51 4.91 -16.00
C TYR A 337 12.76 5.89 -15.10
N ALA A 338 12.86 7.19 -15.34
CA ALA A 338 12.10 8.18 -14.57
C ALA A 338 10.60 8.07 -14.87
N GLU A 339 9.79 8.30 -13.85
CA GLU A 339 8.34 8.43 -13.99
C GLU A 339 8.00 9.84 -14.48
N ILE A 340 7.16 9.93 -15.51
CA ILE A 340 6.80 11.18 -16.17
C ILE A 340 5.32 11.46 -15.95
N GLU A 341 5.03 12.68 -15.50
CA GLU A 341 3.67 13.19 -15.35
C GLU A 341 3.49 14.41 -16.25
N VAL A 342 2.43 14.42 -17.05
CA VAL A 342 2.10 15.50 -17.99
C VAL A 342 0.81 16.17 -17.54
N TYR A 343 0.78 17.51 -17.57
CA TYR A 343 -0.35 18.33 -17.16
C TYR A 343 -0.63 19.41 -18.22
N PRO A 344 -1.88 19.88 -18.34
CA PRO A 344 -2.12 21.20 -18.91
C PRO A 344 -1.47 22.28 -18.03
N LYS A 345 -1.08 23.40 -18.64
CA LYS A 345 -0.34 24.49 -17.99
C LYS A 345 -1.07 25.08 -16.79
N ASP A 346 -2.40 25.12 -16.81
CA ASP A 346 -3.22 25.61 -15.69
C ASP A 346 -3.18 24.68 -14.46
N GLY A 347 -2.58 23.49 -14.59
CA GLY A 347 -2.38 22.53 -13.52
C GLY A 347 -3.67 21.83 -13.08
N ALA A 348 -4.76 21.95 -13.84
CA ALA A 348 -6.09 21.54 -13.39
C ALA A 348 -6.25 20.01 -13.21
N TYR A 349 -5.55 19.19 -14.00
CA TYR A 349 -5.63 17.73 -13.92
C TYR A 349 -4.42 17.02 -14.57
N LEU A 350 -4.17 15.77 -14.15
CA LEU A 350 -3.15 14.90 -14.77
C LEU A 350 -3.63 14.45 -16.15
N LEU A 351 -2.92 14.88 -17.20
CA LEU A 351 -3.24 14.52 -18.59
C LEU A 351 -2.76 13.10 -18.93
N GLY A 352 -1.63 12.68 -18.36
CA GLY A 352 -1.14 11.33 -18.54
C GLY A 352 0.15 11.07 -17.77
N LYS A 353 0.41 9.78 -17.56
CA LYS A 353 1.54 9.28 -16.78
C LYS A 353 2.19 8.10 -17.49
N THR A 354 3.52 8.04 -17.50
CA THR A 354 4.29 6.97 -18.14
C THR A 354 5.66 6.82 -17.48
N THR A 355 6.43 5.80 -17.86
CA THR A 355 7.82 5.61 -17.42
C THR A 355 8.73 5.66 -18.63
N ALA A 356 9.85 6.37 -18.52
CA ALA A 356 10.83 6.44 -19.59
C ALA A 356 11.58 5.13 -19.78
N GLY A 357 11.89 4.80 -21.03
CA GLY A 357 12.73 3.66 -21.38
C GLY A 357 14.19 3.84 -20.92
N SER A 358 15.01 2.82 -21.15
CA SER A 358 16.43 2.82 -20.81
C SER A 358 17.25 3.91 -21.51
N ASP A 359 16.75 4.43 -22.63
CA ASP A 359 17.36 5.52 -23.40
C ASP A 359 16.74 6.90 -23.07
N GLY A 360 15.88 6.96 -22.05
CA GLY A 360 15.17 8.16 -21.63
C GLY A 360 14.00 8.57 -22.53
N THR A 361 13.62 7.79 -23.55
CA THR A 361 12.39 8.08 -24.32
C THR A 361 11.14 7.74 -23.53
N TRP A 362 10.12 8.57 -23.67
CA TRP A 362 8.80 8.30 -23.10
C TRP A 362 7.69 8.69 -24.08
N LYS A 363 6.54 8.04 -23.97
CA LYS A 363 5.39 8.23 -24.87
C LYS A 363 4.06 7.97 -24.16
N ILE A 364 3.06 8.78 -24.50
CA ILE A 364 1.64 8.64 -24.15
C ILE A 364 0.86 8.63 -25.48
N PRO A 365 0.45 7.48 -26.01
CA PRO A 365 0.01 7.35 -27.41
C PRO A 365 -1.42 7.83 -27.72
N ALA A 366 -2.23 8.16 -26.72
CA ALA A 366 -3.63 8.54 -26.90
C ALA A 366 -4.12 9.56 -25.86
N ALA A 367 -3.43 10.69 -25.73
CA ALA A 367 -3.86 11.79 -24.87
C ALA A 367 -5.10 12.50 -25.44
N THR A 368 -6.01 12.90 -24.56
CA THR A 368 -7.24 13.64 -24.89
C THR A 368 -7.34 14.87 -24.00
N MET A 369 -7.64 16.03 -24.57
CA MET A 369 -7.83 17.28 -23.84
C MET A 369 -9.20 17.90 -24.15
N ALA A 370 -9.86 18.45 -23.12
CA ALA A 370 -11.19 19.06 -23.24
C ALA A 370 -11.15 20.55 -23.65
N SER A 371 -10.01 21.23 -23.44
CA SER A 371 -9.80 22.66 -23.68
C SER A 371 -8.40 22.89 -24.27
N TYR A 372 -8.22 24.00 -24.98
CA TYR A 372 -6.93 24.46 -25.47
C TYR A 372 -6.10 25.01 -24.32
N ASP A 373 -5.10 24.24 -23.89
CA ASP A 373 -4.05 24.70 -22.98
C ASP A 373 -2.71 24.12 -23.42
N PRO A 374 -1.61 24.89 -23.36
CA PRO A 374 -0.27 24.33 -23.48
C PRO A 374 -0.06 23.22 -22.46
N ILE A 375 0.81 22.26 -22.76
CA ILE A 375 1.15 21.18 -21.82
C ILE A 375 2.54 21.39 -21.23
N THR A 376 2.73 20.93 -20.00
CA THR A 376 4.04 20.82 -19.35
C THR A 376 4.19 19.43 -18.73
N ALA A 377 5.42 19.06 -18.38
CA ALA A 377 5.74 17.76 -17.81
C ALA A 377 6.75 17.89 -16.67
N ARG A 378 6.76 16.94 -15.75
CA ARG A 378 7.82 16.78 -14.74
C ARG A 378 8.24 15.33 -14.66
N GLN A 379 9.46 15.08 -14.17
CA GLN A 379 9.96 13.73 -13.91
C GLN A 379 10.18 13.48 -12.42
N ILE A 380 9.97 12.23 -12.01
CA ILE A 380 10.24 11.74 -10.67
C ILE A 380 11.22 10.57 -10.77
N LEU A 381 12.34 10.66 -10.06
CA LEU A 381 13.35 9.60 -10.01
C LEU A 381 13.94 9.52 -8.60
N ASN A 382 13.94 8.32 -8.01
CA ASN A 382 14.47 8.07 -6.65
C ASN A 382 13.91 9.02 -5.57
N GLY A 383 12.63 9.37 -5.68
CA GLY A 383 11.94 10.28 -4.74
C GLY A 383 12.23 11.77 -4.95
N GLN A 384 13.06 12.13 -5.92
CA GLN A 384 13.28 13.52 -6.33
C GLN A 384 12.34 13.88 -7.48
N THR A 385 11.80 15.09 -7.43
CA THR A 385 10.98 15.68 -8.50
C THR A 385 11.79 16.76 -9.22
N SER A 386 11.83 16.73 -10.54
CA SER A 386 12.48 17.79 -11.33
C SER A 386 11.67 19.09 -11.31
N ASN A 387 12.30 20.18 -11.77
CA ASN A 387 11.54 21.34 -12.26
C ASN A 387 10.63 20.93 -13.45
N TRP A 388 9.62 21.75 -13.71
CA TRP A 388 8.74 21.61 -14.87
C TRP A 388 9.52 21.77 -16.19
N ALA A 389 9.10 21.03 -17.22
CA ALA A 389 9.51 21.21 -18.61
C ALA A 389 9.07 22.59 -19.11
N ASP A 390 9.71 23.06 -20.19
CA ASP A 390 9.17 24.21 -20.92
C ASP A 390 7.77 23.88 -21.44
N ASP A 391 6.89 24.88 -21.41
CA ASP A 391 5.53 24.75 -21.95
C ASP A 391 5.59 24.38 -23.43
N ARG A 392 4.79 23.40 -23.83
CA ARG A 392 4.60 23.00 -25.22
C ARG A 392 3.29 23.57 -25.73
N ASN A 393 3.38 24.54 -26.66
CA ASN A 393 2.21 25.12 -27.30
C ASN A 393 1.87 24.35 -28.59
N PHE A 394 0.60 24.02 -28.77
CA PHE A 394 0.05 23.38 -29.97
C PHE A 394 -1.46 23.65 -30.01
N SER A 395 -2.09 23.51 -31.18
CA SER A 395 -3.53 23.69 -31.36
C SER A 395 -4.21 22.34 -31.60
N LEU A 396 -5.48 22.20 -31.18
CA LEU A 396 -6.28 21.02 -31.53
C LEU A 396 -7.04 21.27 -32.83
N ASN A 397 -6.97 20.31 -33.75
CA ASN A 397 -7.83 20.28 -34.93
C ASN A 397 -9.24 19.86 -34.49
N THR A 398 -10.14 20.82 -34.30
CA THR A 398 -11.57 20.56 -34.06
C THR A 398 -12.26 20.23 -35.39
N SER A 399 -11.97 19.03 -35.90
CA SER A 399 -12.46 18.52 -37.19
C SER A 399 -13.97 18.74 -37.36
N THR A 400 -14.38 19.35 -38.47
CA THR A 400 -15.78 19.36 -38.93
C THR A 400 -16.18 17.95 -39.31
N CYS A 401 -17.12 17.32 -38.59
CA CYS A 401 -17.67 16.04 -39.00
C CYS A 401 -18.40 16.19 -40.34
N THR A 402 -18.28 15.19 -41.22
CA THR A 402 -19.11 15.11 -42.44
C THR A 402 -20.58 14.83 -42.12
N SER A 403 -20.86 14.17 -40.99
CA SER A 403 -22.19 14.04 -40.37
C SER A 403 -22.06 13.73 -38.89
N TYR A 404 -22.95 14.29 -38.08
CA TYR A 404 -23.03 14.10 -36.63
C TYR A 404 -24.04 13.03 -36.21
N ILE A 405 -25.13 12.83 -36.97
CA ILE A 405 -26.25 11.95 -36.62
C ILE A 405 -26.37 10.80 -37.63
N ALA A 406 -26.17 9.56 -37.16
CA ALA A 406 -26.30 8.36 -37.98
C ALA A 406 -27.77 8.02 -38.25
N SER A 407 -28.60 8.02 -37.21
CA SER A 407 -30.05 7.79 -37.32
C SER A 407 -30.80 8.32 -36.10
N ALA A 408 -32.12 8.54 -36.24
CA ALA A 408 -33.01 8.73 -35.11
C ALA A 408 -34.43 8.22 -35.43
N SER A 409 -35.15 7.75 -34.41
CA SER A 409 -36.53 7.24 -34.55
C SER A 409 -37.37 7.55 -33.31
N TRP A 410 -38.64 7.90 -33.53
CA TRP A 410 -39.61 8.08 -32.45
C TRP A 410 -40.07 6.74 -31.90
N LEU A 411 -40.02 6.61 -30.58
CA LEU A 411 -40.44 5.44 -29.84
C LEU A 411 -41.37 5.87 -28.70
N LEU A 412 -42.43 5.11 -28.46
CA LEU A 412 -43.21 5.23 -27.24
C LEU A 412 -42.58 4.32 -26.19
N ARG A 413 -42.19 4.87 -25.03
CA ARG A 413 -41.55 4.10 -23.97
C ARG A 413 -41.94 4.59 -22.58
N TYR A 414 -41.84 3.69 -21.60
CA TYR A 414 -41.99 4.05 -20.20
C TYR A 414 -40.89 5.03 -19.76
N ASP A 415 -41.29 6.21 -19.27
CA ASP A 415 -40.40 7.19 -18.68
C ASP A 415 -40.48 7.13 -17.14
N PRO A 416 -39.36 6.85 -16.44
CA PRO A 416 -39.35 6.70 -15.00
C PRO A 416 -39.55 8.02 -14.23
N GLY A 417 -39.40 9.18 -14.89
CA GLY A 417 -39.62 10.48 -14.26
C GLY A 417 -41.11 10.84 -14.17
N THR A 418 -41.88 10.56 -15.22
CA THR A 418 -43.33 10.84 -15.30
C THR A 418 -44.21 9.65 -14.93
N ASN A 419 -43.63 8.45 -14.80
CA ASN A 419 -44.32 7.18 -14.53
C ASN A 419 -45.41 6.84 -15.56
N LYS A 420 -45.18 7.20 -16.82
CA LYS A 420 -46.10 6.97 -17.95
C LYS A 420 -45.32 6.66 -19.22
N GLU A 421 -46.03 6.12 -20.21
CA GLU A 421 -45.49 6.03 -21.56
C GLU A 421 -45.38 7.43 -22.18
N GLN A 422 -44.18 7.77 -22.66
CA GLN A 422 -43.85 9.04 -23.27
C GLN A 422 -43.19 8.81 -24.62
N TRP A 423 -43.41 9.74 -25.54
CA TRP A 423 -42.67 9.78 -26.80
C TRP A 423 -41.23 10.20 -26.54
N THR A 424 -40.28 9.44 -27.08
CA THR A 424 -38.85 9.77 -27.07
C THR A 424 -38.31 9.71 -28.48
N LEU A 425 -37.35 10.59 -28.79
CA LEU A 425 -36.52 10.44 -29.97
C LEU A 425 -35.27 9.66 -29.57
N SER A 426 -35.16 8.41 -30.02
CA SER A 426 -33.93 7.63 -29.86
C SER A 426 -32.95 8.02 -30.96
N VAL A 427 -31.82 8.62 -30.57
CA VAL A 427 -30.79 9.17 -31.46
C VAL A 427 -29.53 8.30 -31.40
N VAL A 428 -29.00 7.95 -32.56
CA VAL A 428 -27.69 7.29 -32.73
C VAL A 428 -26.73 8.29 -33.38
N PRO A 429 -25.76 8.84 -32.62
CA PRO A 429 -24.71 9.67 -33.19
C PRO A 429 -23.68 8.86 -33.97
N THR A 430 -23.05 9.49 -34.97
CA THR A 430 -21.89 8.89 -35.68
C THR A 430 -20.68 8.78 -34.74
N ALA A 431 -19.67 7.99 -35.12
CA ALA A 431 -18.43 7.91 -34.35
C ALA A 431 -17.76 9.29 -34.19
N CYS A 432 -17.80 10.13 -35.23
CA CYS A 432 -17.32 11.51 -35.15
C CYS A 432 -18.22 12.36 -34.23
N GLY A 433 -19.55 12.25 -34.37
CA GLY A 433 -20.53 12.98 -33.56
C GLY A 433 -20.40 12.75 -32.06
N ARG A 434 -19.95 11.56 -31.62
CA ARG A 434 -19.70 11.24 -30.20
C ARG A 434 -18.47 11.91 -29.61
N LEU A 435 -17.54 12.33 -30.46
CA LEU A 435 -16.23 12.85 -30.07
C LEU A 435 -16.11 14.37 -30.24
N ILE A 436 -17.21 15.03 -30.61
CA ILE A 436 -17.21 16.46 -30.81
C ILE A 436 -17.02 17.24 -29.52
N GLY A 437 -16.30 18.36 -29.61
CA GLY A 437 -16.16 19.31 -28.51
C GLY A 437 -17.37 20.24 -28.37
N PRO A 438 -17.40 21.06 -27.31
CA PRO A 438 -18.44 22.06 -27.07
C PRO A 438 -18.69 22.99 -28.27
N ASP A 439 -17.63 23.32 -29.02
CA ASP A 439 -17.64 24.21 -30.19
C ASP A 439 -18.46 23.68 -31.38
N LYS A 440 -18.79 22.38 -31.41
CA LYS A 440 -19.57 21.76 -32.49
C LYS A 440 -20.96 21.30 -32.06
N THR A 441 -21.33 21.48 -30.79
CA THR A 441 -22.64 21.04 -30.27
C THR A 441 -23.81 21.67 -31.01
N ASP A 442 -23.68 22.94 -31.40
CA ASP A 442 -24.70 23.62 -32.21
C ASP A 442 -24.81 23.05 -33.62
N ALA A 443 -23.70 22.79 -34.30
CA ALA A 443 -23.72 22.19 -35.63
C ALA A 443 -24.33 20.78 -35.61
N ALA A 444 -23.98 19.98 -34.60
CA ALA A 444 -24.52 18.63 -34.43
C ALA A 444 -26.02 18.63 -34.10
N TYR A 445 -26.44 19.53 -33.22
CA TYR A 445 -27.86 19.67 -32.89
C TYR A 445 -28.67 20.22 -34.06
N GLN A 446 -28.12 21.16 -34.84
CA GLN A 446 -28.75 21.65 -36.06
C GLN A 446 -28.95 20.54 -37.09
N GLU A 447 -28.01 19.61 -37.25
CA GLU A 447 -28.21 18.44 -38.12
C GLU A 447 -29.37 17.56 -37.62
N LEU A 448 -29.48 17.34 -36.31
CA LEU A 448 -30.60 16.59 -35.72
C LEU A 448 -31.95 17.29 -35.99
N VAL A 449 -32.00 18.61 -35.79
CA VAL A 449 -33.19 19.43 -36.05
C VAL A 449 -33.59 19.35 -37.52
N GLN A 450 -32.65 19.55 -38.44
CA GLN A 450 -32.90 19.51 -39.88
C GLN A 450 -33.46 18.16 -40.34
N LYS A 451 -32.99 17.06 -39.76
CA LYS A 451 -33.42 15.71 -40.13
C LYS A 451 -34.73 15.28 -39.48
N TYR A 452 -35.02 15.70 -38.24
CA TYR A 452 -36.06 15.05 -37.42
C TYR A 452 -37.08 15.99 -36.74
N ALA A 453 -36.85 17.30 -36.69
CA ALA A 453 -37.76 18.22 -35.96
C ALA A 453 -39.07 18.53 -36.70
N ASN A 454 -39.27 18.01 -37.92
CA ASN A 454 -40.52 18.19 -38.64
C ASN A 454 -41.68 17.33 -38.08
N ASP A 455 -41.38 16.37 -37.21
CA ASP A 455 -42.35 15.45 -36.61
C ASP A 455 -43.30 16.17 -35.61
N PRO A 456 -44.61 15.86 -35.59
CA PRO A 456 -45.55 16.42 -34.61
C PRO A 456 -45.14 16.24 -33.15
N GLN A 457 -44.47 15.13 -32.79
CA GLN A 457 -43.99 14.89 -31.44
C GLN A 457 -42.94 15.92 -31.02
N TRP A 458 -42.11 16.38 -31.95
CA TRP A 458 -41.19 17.49 -31.69
C TRP A 458 -41.94 18.82 -31.63
N LYS A 459 -42.63 19.18 -32.72
CA LYS A 459 -43.20 20.52 -32.91
C LYS A 459 -44.17 20.94 -31.82
N ASN A 460 -44.96 19.99 -31.33
CA ASN A 460 -46.04 20.28 -30.41
C ASN A 460 -45.60 20.22 -28.94
N ASN A 461 -44.46 19.59 -28.64
CA ASN A 461 -44.10 19.25 -27.27
C ASN A 461 -42.72 19.78 -26.82
N ASP A 462 -41.79 20.10 -27.72
CA ASP A 462 -40.45 20.57 -27.33
C ASP A 462 -40.44 22.06 -26.92
N GLY A 463 -40.18 22.31 -25.64
CA GLY A 463 -39.94 23.65 -25.07
C GLY A 463 -38.47 24.06 -25.03
N GLY A 464 -37.59 23.35 -25.76
CA GLY A 464 -36.13 23.54 -25.78
C GLY A 464 -35.35 22.53 -24.92
N GLY A 465 -36.03 21.59 -24.26
CA GLY A 465 -35.43 20.53 -23.47
C GLY A 465 -34.67 19.50 -24.30
N MET A 466 -35.06 19.31 -25.57
CA MET A 466 -34.36 18.39 -26.49
C MET A 466 -32.89 18.76 -26.68
N ARG A 467 -32.58 20.06 -26.82
CA ARG A 467 -31.19 20.54 -26.97
C ARG A 467 -30.39 20.30 -25.70
N ARG A 468 -30.99 20.57 -24.55
CA ARG A 468 -30.33 20.38 -23.26
C ARG A 468 -29.97 18.91 -23.03
N GLN A 469 -30.90 17.99 -23.31
CA GLN A 469 -30.67 16.56 -23.20
C GLN A 469 -29.56 16.09 -24.18
N PHE A 470 -29.58 16.55 -25.43
CA PHE A 470 -28.56 16.20 -26.43
C PHE A 470 -27.14 16.57 -25.95
N VAL A 471 -26.96 17.79 -25.45
CA VAL A 471 -25.66 18.26 -24.92
C VAL A 471 -25.28 17.53 -23.63
N CYS A 472 -26.25 17.22 -22.76
CA CYS A 472 -25.99 16.43 -21.56
C CYS A 472 -25.51 15.00 -21.90
N HIS A 473 -26.12 14.37 -22.90
CA HIS A 473 -25.71 13.05 -23.37
C HIS A 473 -24.28 13.05 -23.92
N LEU A 474 -23.89 14.08 -24.66
CA LEU A 474 -22.48 14.29 -25.08
C LEU A 474 -21.53 14.40 -23.88
N ALA A 475 -21.94 15.06 -22.81
CA ALA A 475 -21.10 15.29 -21.64
C ALA A 475 -20.88 14.04 -20.78
N ILE A 476 -21.93 13.26 -20.49
CA ILE A 476 -21.86 12.18 -19.48
C ILE A 476 -22.34 10.81 -19.95
N ALA A 477 -22.83 10.69 -21.18
CA ALA A 477 -23.43 9.45 -21.69
C ALA A 477 -23.04 9.13 -23.14
N LYS A 478 -21.89 9.66 -23.61
CA LYS A 478 -21.43 9.53 -25.01
C LYS A 478 -21.25 8.09 -25.48
N ASP A 479 -20.98 7.17 -24.55
CA ASP A 479 -20.75 5.75 -24.84
C ASP A 479 -22.03 4.91 -24.90
N LYS A 480 -23.20 5.48 -24.57
CA LYS A 480 -24.49 4.78 -24.74
C LYS A 480 -24.77 4.59 -26.23
N ALA A 481 -25.20 3.38 -26.62
CA ALA A 481 -25.55 3.07 -28.00
C ALA A 481 -26.55 4.09 -28.58
N GLU A 482 -27.56 4.46 -27.80
CA GLU A 482 -28.62 5.40 -28.15
C GLU A 482 -28.81 6.48 -27.07
N TRP A 483 -29.16 7.69 -27.51
CA TRP A 483 -29.54 8.81 -26.66
C TRP A 483 -31.03 9.06 -26.79
N ASN A 484 -31.75 9.00 -25.67
CA ASN A 484 -33.21 9.12 -25.67
C ASN A 484 -33.55 10.53 -25.21
N LEU A 485 -34.18 11.29 -26.09
CA LEU A 485 -34.50 12.70 -25.89
C LEU A 485 -36.01 12.84 -25.85
N GLU A 486 -36.55 13.23 -24.70
CA GLU A 486 -37.99 13.40 -24.52
C GLU A 486 -38.39 14.87 -24.68
N PRO A 487 -39.34 15.20 -25.58
CA PRO A 487 -39.66 16.59 -25.90
C PRO A 487 -40.32 17.35 -24.74
N PHE A 488 -41.04 16.64 -23.86
CA PHE A 488 -41.72 17.27 -22.71
C PHE A 488 -40.76 17.78 -21.62
N ARG A 489 -39.48 17.39 -21.64
CA ARG A 489 -38.56 17.78 -20.56
C ARG A 489 -38.28 19.28 -20.56
N PRO A 490 -38.13 19.90 -19.38
CA PRO A 490 -37.84 21.32 -19.29
C PRO A 490 -36.42 21.66 -19.78
N ASN A 491 -36.28 22.86 -20.33
CA ASN A 491 -34.97 23.43 -20.62
C ASN A 491 -34.35 24.01 -19.34
N VAL A 492 -33.55 23.20 -18.64
CA VAL A 492 -32.80 23.59 -17.44
C VAL A 492 -31.35 24.01 -17.75
N SER A 493 -30.59 24.46 -16.74
CA SER A 493 -29.15 24.72 -16.89
C SER A 493 -28.37 23.44 -17.23
N HIS A 494 -27.12 23.58 -17.70
CA HIS A 494 -26.31 22.42 -18.02
C HIS A 494 -25.99 21.60 -16.77
N GLU A 495 -25.66 22.30 -15.70
CA GLU A 495 -25.28 21.76 -14.40
C GLU A 495 -26.43 20.95 -13.81
N THR A 496 -27.67 21.49 -13.87
CA THR A 496 -28.87 20.78 -13.42
C THR A 496 -29.11 19.53 -14.26
N ALA A 497 -29.02 19.61 -15.59
CA ALA A 497 -29.23 18.44 -16.44
C ALA A 497 -28.20 17.33 -16.16
N VAL A 498 -26.94 17.67 -15.94
CA VAL A 498 -25.89 16.69 -15.59
C VAL A 498 -26.13 16.08 -14.21
N ALA A 499 -26.48 16.89 -13.22
CA ALA A 499 -26.79 16.42 -11.86
C ALA A 499 -27.97 15.44 -11.85
N GLU A 500 -28.96 15.67 -12.71
CA GLU A 500 -30.15 14.83 -12.88
C GLU A 500 -29.97 13.75 -13.96
N LYS A 501 -28.72 13.45 -14.35
CA LYS A 501 -28.36 12.36 -15.27
C LYS A 501 -29.08 12.46 -16.62
N CYS A 502 -29.21 13.67 -17.13
CA CYS A 502 -29.91 14.05 -18.36
C CYS A 502 -31.43 13.81 -18.35
N ASN A 503 -32.04 13.61 -17.17
CA ASN A 503 -33.46 13.28 -17.00
C ASN A 503 -34.17 14.30 -16.08
N PRO A 504 -34.15 15.62 -16.39
CA PRO A 504 -34.89 16.60 -15.59
C PRO A 504 -36.41 16.46 -15.80
N ILE A 505 -37.19 16.75 -14.75
CA ILE A 505 -38.66 16.74 -14.74
C ILE A 505 -39.21 18.09 -14.30
#